data_AF-A0AA91TVH6-F1
#
_entry.id   AF-A0AA91TVH6-F1
#
_cell.length_a   1.000
_cell.length_b   1.000
_cell.length_c   1.000
_cell.angle_alpha   90.00
_cell.angle_beta   90.00
_cell.angle_gamma   90.00
#
_symmetry.space_group_name_H-M   'P 1'
#
loop_
_entity.id
_entity.type
_entity.pdbx_description
1 polymer ?
#
loop_
_entity_poly.entity_id
_entity_poly.type
_entity_poly.pdbx_seq_one_letter_code
_entity_poly.pdbx_strand_id
1 'polypeptide(L)'
;MSNLKVKIVKNDGTIEIESLYAYCSRISKRNNSILYKLENYLGKRLLDEPDLVELRDIILTVSADVSKISQLVICGDEDEGL
;
A
#
# COMPACT_ATOMS: atom_id res chain seq x y z
N MET A 1 16.54 -12.80 6.57
CA MET A 1 15.41 -11.89 6.29
C MET A 1 15.08 -11.17 7.57
N SER A 2 15.19 -9.85 7.59
CA SER A 2 14.82 -9.02 8.73
C SER A 2 13.32 -9.20 9.03
N ASN A 3 12.99 -9.63 10.24
CA ASN A 3 11.60 -9.83 10.69
C ASN A 3 10.99 -8.48 11.10
N LEU A 4 10.96 -7.52 10.17
CA LEU A 4 10.33 -6.23 10.41
C LEU A 4 8.85 -6.43 10.67
N LYS A 5 8.40 -5.87 11.78
CA LYS A 5 7.02 -5.92 12.22
C LYS A 5 6.42 -4.53 12.18
N VAL A 6 5.17 -4.45 11.78
CA VAL A 6 4.40 -3.22 11.74
C VAL A 6 3.33 -3.29 12.82
N LYS A 7 3.29 -2.26 13.66
CA LYS A 7 2.22 -2.05 14.64
C LYS A 7 1.03 -1.41 13.95
N ILE A 8 -0.13 -2.05 14.04
CA ILE A 8 -1.41 -1.54 13.56
C ILE A 8 -2.24 -1.18 14.79
N VAL A 9 -2.80 0.02 14.80
CA VAL A 9 -3.78 0.44 15.80
C VAL A 9 -5.13 0.51 15.11
N LYS A 10 -6.08 -0.32 15.56
CA LYS A 10 -7.46 -0.35 15.08
C LYS A 10 -8.28 0.76 15.73
N ASN A 11 -9.44 1.07 15.15
CA ASN A 11 -10.34 2.13 15.63
C ASN A 11 -10.91 1.86 17.03
N ASP A 12 -10.98 0.59 17.44
CA ASP A 12 -11.39 0.16 18.78
C ASP A 12 -10.23 0.19 19.80
N GLY A 13 -9.05 0.68 19.40
CA GLY A 13 -7.84 0.70 20.22
C GLY A 13 -7.06 -0.62 20.22
N THR A 14 -7.54 -1.67 19.55
CA THR A 14 -6.85 -2.96 19.47
C THR A 14 -5.52 -2.82 18.73
N ILE A 15 -4.46 -3.40 19.30
CA ILE A 15 -3.13 -3.44 18.69
C ILE A 15 -2.94 -4.79 18.01
N GLU A 16 -2.64 -4.74 16.71
CA GLU A 16 -2.20 -5.90 15.95
C GLU A 16 -0.77 -5.72 15.47
N ILE A 17 -0.06 -6.83 15.33
CA ILE A 17 1.29 -6.85 14.81
C ILE A 17 1.31 -7.79 13.61
N GLU A 18 1.71 -7.28 12.46
CA GLU A 18 1.90 -8.10 11.25
C GLU A 18 3.31 -7.89 10.69
N SER A 19 3.74 -8.77 9.78
CA SER A 19 5.02 -8.58 9.08
C SER A 19 4.92 -7.38 8.13
N LEU A 20 6.04 -6.69 7.89
CA LEU A 20 6.10 -5.61 6.90
C LEU A 20 5.57 -6.05 5.54
N TYR A 21 5.89 -7.27 5.12
CA TYR A 21 5.36 -7.86 3.89
C TYR A 21 3.83 -7.96 3.89
N ALA A 22 3.24 -8.50 4.96
CA ALA A 22 1.77 -8.63 5.07
C ALA A 22 1.09 -7.26 5.05
N TYR A 23 1.66 -6.28 5.77
CA TYR A 23 1.17 -4.90 5.80
C TYR A 23 1.18 -4.25 4.42
N CYS A 24 2.33 -4.28 3.74
CA CYS A 24 2.49 -3.75 2.38
C CYS A 24 1.53 -4.42 1.39
N SER A 25 1.40 -5.76 1.45
CA SER A 25 0.48 -6.51 0.60
C SER A 25 -0.98 -6.11 0.83
N ARG A 26 -1.39 -5.95 2.09
CA ARG A 26 -2.75 -5.54 2.47
C ARG A 26 -3.07 -4.13 1.99
N ILE A 27 -2.15 -3.18 2.12
CA ILE A 27 -2.33 -1.81 1.62
C ILE A 27 -2.42 -1.78 0.09
N SER A 28 -1.50 -2.47 -0.60
CA SER A 28 -1.52 -2.57 -2.07
C SER A 28 -2.86 -3.12 -2.58
N LYS A 29 -3.37 -4.20 -1.97
CA LYS A 29 -4.70 -4.74 -2.30
C LYS A 29 -5.84 -3.75 -2.02
N ARG A 30 -5.77 -3.00 -0.91
CA ARG A 30 -6.77 -1.99 -0.57
C ARG A 30 -6.79 -0.87 -1.61
N ASN A 31 -5.64 -0.39 -2.05
CA ASN A 31 -5.55 0.63 -3.10
C ASN A 31 -6.14 0.13 -4.42
N ASN A 32 -5.79 -1.10 -4.84
CA ASN A 32 -6.39 -1.71 -6.03
C ASN A 32 -7.91 -1.86 -5.90
N SER A 33 -8.43 -2.16 -4.69
CA SER A 33 -9.88 -2.24 -4.44
C SER A 33 -10.61 -0.91 -4.65
N ILE A 34 -9.92 0.23 -4.48
CA ILE A 34 -10.50 1.56 -4.72
C ILE A 34 -10.73 1.80 -6.21
N LEU A 35 -9.87 1.28 -7.09
CA LEU A 35 -10.09 1.38 -8.53
C LEU A 35 -11.42 0.73 -8.94
N TYR A 36 -11.68 -0.50 -8.46
CA TYR A 36 -12.96 -1.18 -8.71
C TYR A 36 -14.17 -0.42 -8.14
N LYS A 37 -14.04 0.17 -6.95
CA LYS A 37 -15.10 0.98 -6.35
C LYS A 37 -15.36 2.26 -7.14
N LEU A 38 -14.30 2.89 -7.65
CA LEU A 38 -14.38 4.10 -8.46
C LEU A 38 -15.07 3.82 -9.80
N GLU A 39 -14.71 2.73 -10.48
CA GLU A 39 -15.38 2.28 -11.71
C GLU A 39 -16.87 2.05 -11.49
N ASN A 40 -17.22 1.33 -10.40
CA ASN A 40 -18.61 1.08 -10.04
C ASN A 40 -19.38 2.37 -9.72
N TYR A 41 -18.75 3.31 -9.01
CA TYR A 41 -19.38 4.58 -8.66
C TYR A 41 -19.64 5.47 -9.88
N LEU A 42 -18.69 5.53 -10.81
CA LEU A 42 -18.79 6.33 -12.02
C LEU A 42 -19.66 5.66 -13.10
N GLY A 43 -19.90 4.35 -13.00
CA GLY A 43 -20.60 3.57 -14.03
C GLY A 43 -19.82 3.48 -15.34
N LYS A 44 -18.49 3.66 -15.29
CA LYS A 44 -17.60 3.72 -16.44
C LYS A 44 -16.26 3.06 -16.09
N ARG A 45 -15.57 2.51 -17.09
CA ARG A 45 -14.21 1.98 -16.91
C ARG A 45 -13.21 3.13 -16.88
N LEU A 46 -12.22 3.06 -16.00
CA LEU A 46 -11.20 4.13 -15.88
C LEU A 46 -10.32 4.23 -17.12
N LEU A 47 -10.20 3.15 -17.89
CA LEU A 47 -9.49 3.13 -19.18
C LEU A 47 -10.15 3.96 -20.27
N ASP A 48 -11.47 4.20 -20.16
CA ASP A 48 -12.26 4.83 -21.22
C ASP A 48 -12.24 6.37 -21.11
N GLU A 49 -11.71 6.93 -20.02
CA GLU A 49 -11.70 8.38 -19.72
C GLU A 49 -10.24 8.87 -19.51
N PRO A 50 -9.70 9.73 -20.39
CA PRO A 50 -8.30 10.17 -20.33
C PRO A 50 -7.88 10.78 -18.99
N ASP A 51 -8.76 11.58 -18.38
CA ASP A 51 -8.50 12.23 -17.10
C ASP A 51 -8.47 11.23 -15.92
N LEU A 52 -9.09 10.05 -16.11
CA LEU A 52 -9.11 8.98 -15.11
C LEU A 52 -7.99 7.95 -15.31
N VAL A 53 -7.39 7.91 -16.50
CA VAL A 53 -6.20 7.09 -16.80
C VAL A 53 -5.04 7.49 -15.91
N GLU A 54 -4.79 8.80 -15.74
CA GLU A 54 -3.72 9.30 -14.86
C GLU A 54 -3.96 8.88 -13.41
N LEU A 55 -5.17 9.06 -12.89
CA LEU A 55 -5.55 8.63 -11.53
C LEU A 55 -5.31 7.13 -11.32
N ARG A 56 -5.72 6.30 -12.30
CA ARG A 56 -5.48 4.86 -12.25
C ARG A 56 -4.00 4.55 -12.20
N ASP A 57 -3.21 5.15 -13.08
CA ASP A 57 -1.77 4.86 -13.22
C ASP A 57 -1.00 5.26 -11.96
N ILE A 58 -1.35 6.39 -11.34
CA ILE A 58 -0.81 6.79 -10.04
C ILE A 58 -1.14 5.73 -8.97
N ILE A 59 -2.41 5.31 -8.86
CA ILE A 59 -2.81 4.32 -7.85
C ILE A 59 -2.10 2.98 -8.07
N LEU A 60 -2.00 2.51 -9.31
CA LEU A 60 -1.30 1.26 -9.63
C LEU A 60 0.20 1.35 -9.34
N THR A 61 0.83 2.47 -9.68
CA THR A 61 2.25 2.73 -9.42
C THR A 61 2.54 2.70 -7.91
N VAL A 62 1.79 3.49 -7.13
CA VAL A 62 1.93 3.50 -5.66
C VAL A 62 1.66 2.12 -5.07
N SER A 63 0.68 1.39 -5.58
CA SER A 63 0.37 0.02 -5.10
C SER A 63 1.51 -0.96 -5.39
N ALA A 64 2.17 -0.83 -6.53
CA ALA A 64 3.34 -1.62 -6.88
C ALA A 64 4.54 -1.25 -6.00
N ASP A 65 4.80 0.04 -5.79
CA ASP A 65 5.91 0.50 -4.97
C ASP A 65 5.75 0.07 -3.51
N VAL A 66 4.55 0.23 -2.94
CA VAL A 66 4.24 -0.23 -1.58
C VAL A 66 4.50 -1.74 -1.44
N SER A 67 4.15 -2.55 -2.43
CA SER A 67 4.39 -4.00 -2.39
C SER A 67 5.88 -4.36 -2.33
N LYS A 68 6.73 -3.53 -2.94
CA LYS A 68 8.19 -3.72 -3.01
C LYS A 68 8.93 -3.19 -1.77
N ILE A 69 8.33 -2.30 -0.98
CA ILE A 69 8.96 -1.74 0.23
C ILE A 69 9.58 -2.84 1.10
N SER A 70 8.86 -3.94 1.33
CA SER A 70 9.36 -5.06 2.14
C SER A 70 10.69 -5.67 1.65
N GLN A 71 11.05 -5.48 0.38
CA GLN A 71 12.29 -5.94 -0.24
C GLN A 71 13.36 -4.84 -0.31
N LEU A 72 12.95 -3.58 -0.25
CA LEU A 72 13.83 -2.41 -0.34
C LEU A 72 14.36 -1.97 1.02
N VAL A 73 13.70 -2.34 2.12
CA VAL A 73 14.15 -1.97 3.46
C VAL A 73 15.41 -2.77 3.81
N ILE A 74 16.53 -2.06 3.84
CA ILE A 74 17.76 -2.53 4.45
C ILE A 74 17.72 -2.07 5.91
N CYS A 75 17.71 -3.01 6.85
CA CYS A 75 17.92 -2.68 8.26
C CYS A 75 19.40 -2.36 8.44
N GLY A 76 19.74 -1.09 8.37
CA GLY A 76 20.96 -0.54 8.95
C GLY A 76 20.58 0.19 10.22
N ASP A 77 21.33 -0.05 11.30
CA ASP A 77 21.35 0.93 12.37
C ASP A 77 21.98 2.19 11.75
N GLU A 78 21.18 3.20 11.42
CA GLU A 78 21.67 4.58 11.49
C GLU A 78 21.82 4.92 12.98
N ASP A 79 22.61 4.14 13.70
CA ASP A 79 23.24 4.57 14.93
C ASP A 79 24.43 5.43 14.47
N GLU A 80 24.12 6.61 13.90
CA GLU A 80 25.02 7.74 14.01
C GLU A 80 25.05 8.10 15.49
N GLY A 81 25.79 7.30 16.27
CA GLY A 81 25.89 7.47 17.70
C GLY A 81 26.23 8.92 18.04
N LEU A 82 25.38 9.53 18.87
CA LEU A 82 25.67 10.75 19.63
C LEU A 82 25.10 10.61 21.04
#